data_AF-A0A9X4G373-F1
#
_entry.id   AF-A0A9X4G373-F1
#
_cell.length_a   1.000
_cell.length_b   1.000
_cell.length_c   1.000
_cell.angle_alpha   90.00
_cell.angle_beta   90.00
_cell.angle_gamma   90.00
#
_symmetry.space_group_name_H-M   'P 1'
#
loop_
_entity.id
_entity.type
_entity.pdbx_description
1 polymer ?
#
loop_
_entity_poly.entity_id
_entity_poly.type
_entity_poly.pdbx_seq_one_letter_code
_entity_poly.pdbx_strand_id
1 'polypeptide(L)'
;MTYPMFMRIKKNTALLTRSLAAYAILIAAQSSEVDAANSIVDGFNDNGIDAIYYSQISKTLFIIQSKWIHKGEGEPESGEVNKFVNGIRDIINSNYERFNQKVNRKKYLIESAISDFGTKIQLILIHTGKEKLSVHSQRLLDDLISDLNDIGEDKKADIASVQVFNQSKIYSSLAQSTDGEPITLDFSLSQWGK
;
A
#
# COMPACT_ATOMS: atom_id res chain seq x y z
N MET A 1 33.01 -8.97 -3.98
CA MET A 1 32.14 -8.40 -2.93
C MET A 1 31.87 -9.51 -1.91
N THR A 2 32.16 -9.32 -0.61
CA THR A 2 32.14 -10.41 0.40
C THR A 2 30.73 -10.66 0.96
N TYR A 3 30.44 -11.92 1.31
CA TYR A 3 29.18 -12.38 1.91
C TYR A 3 28.64 -11.52 3.08
N PRO A 4 29.45 -11.10 4.08
CA PRO A 4 28.97 -10.24 5.17
C PRO A 4 28.51 -8.84 4.73
N MET A 5 29.12 -8.28 3.67
CA MET A 5 28.72 -6.97 3.14
C MET A 5 27.34 -7.04 2.47
N PHE A 6 27.07 -8.12 1.72
CA PHE A 6 25.78 -8.35 1.07
C PHE A 6 24.63 -8.49 2.09
N MET A 7 24.89 -9.20 3.20
CA MET A 7 23.90 -9.38 4.27
C MET A 7 23.53 -8.06 4.96
N ARG A 8 24.50 -7.17 5.14
CA ARG A 8 24.29 -5.82 5.73
C ARG A 8 23.45 -4.93 4.81
N ILE A 9 23.71 -4.95 3.51
CA ILE A 9 22.93 -4.19 2.52
C ILE A 9 21.48 -4.67 2.52
N LYS A 10 21.23 -5.99 2.46
CA LYS A 10 19.87 -6.55 2.49
C LYS A 10 19.10 -6.16 3.75
N LYS A 11 19.73 -6.22 4.93
CA LYS A 11 19.09 -5.80 6.19
C LYS A 11 18.70 -4.32 6.19
N ASN A 12 19.57 -3.46 5.65
CA ASN A 12 19.29 -2.02 5.54
C ASN A 12 18.16 -1.74 4.54
N THR A 13 18.13 -2.40 3.39
CA THR A 13 17.04 -2.22 2.41
C THR A 13 15.69 -2.66 2.99
N ALA A 14 15.63 -3.80 3.70
CA ALA A 14 14.41 -4.27 4.34
C ALA A 14 13.91 -3.32 5.45
N LEU A 15 14.82 -2.66 6.17
CA LEU A 15 14.44 -1.63 7.14
C LEU A 15 13.81 -0.43 6.42
N LEU A 16 14.43 0.03 5.33
CA LEU A 16 13.96 1.19 4.58
C LEU A 16 12.58 0.95 3.94
N THR A 17 12.33 -0.22 3.35
CA THR A 17 11.01 -0.56 2.79
C THR A 17 9.95 -0.61 3.88
N ARG A 18 10.21 -1.25 5.02
CA ARG A 18 9.28 -1.28 6.16
C ARG A 18 8.98 0.10 6.71
N SER A 19 10.00 0.94 6.90
CA SER A 19 9.82 2.32 7.36
C SER A 19 8.97 3.10 6.37
N LEU A 20 9.16 2.90 5.06
CA LEU A 20 8.38 3.54 4.02
C LEU A 20 6.91 3.08 4.03
N ALA A 21 6.64 1.79 4.20
CA ALA A 21 5.29 1.25 4.35
C ALA A 21 4.58 1.79 5.60
N ALA A 22 5.28 1.83 6.74
CA ALA A 22 4.77 2.39 7.99
C ALA A 22 4.48 3.90 7.83
N TYR A 23 5.37 4.63 7.17
CA TYR A 23 5.16 6.04 6.88
C TYR A 23 3.89 6.28 6.05
N ALA A 24 3.62 5.45 5.04
CA ALA A 24 2.40 5.55 4.25
C ALA A 24 1.13 5.33 5.11
N ILE A 25 1.15 4.41 6.08
CA ILE A 25 0.06 4.23 7.05
C ILE A 25 -0.09 5.43 7.98
N LEU A 26 1.04 5.98 8.47
CA LEU A 26 1.05 7.15 9.35
C LEU A 26 0.32 8.33 8.69
N ILE A 27 0.68 8.64 7.44
CA ILE A 27 0.14 9.81 6.73
C ILE A 27 -1.27 9.57 6.19
N ALA A 28 -1.57 8.39 5.63
CA ALA A 28 -2.85 8.15 4.97
C ALA A 28 -3.97 7.83 5.96
N ALA A 29 -3.64 7.13 7.05
CA ALA A 29 -4.62 6.77 8.08
C ALA A 29 -4.62 7.73 9.28
N GLN A 30 -3.72 8.71 9.33
CA GLN A 30 -3.49 9.60 10.48
C GLN A 30 -3.36 8.79 11.79
N SER A 31 -2.65 7.67 11.70
CA SER A 31 -2.49 6.71 12.79
C SER A 31 -1.38 7.14 13.76
N SER A 32 -1.24 6.43 14.88
CA SER A 32 -0.06 6.58 15.73
C SER A 32 1.16 5.89 15.11
N GLU A 33 2.38 6.31 15.49
CA GLU A 33 3.61 5.63 15.08
C GLU A 33 3.64 4.15 15.48
N VAL A 34 3.04 3.83 16.64
CA VAL A 34 2.94 2.45 17.15
C VAL A 34 2.02 1.61 16.27
N ASP A 35 0.86 2.15 15.89
CA ASP A 35 -0.08 1.45 15.01
C ASP A 35 0.50 1.26 13.60
N ALA A 36 1.17 2.28 13.08
CA ALA A 36 1.89 2.22 11.82
C ALA A 36 2.98 1.13 11.85
N ALA A 37 3.77 1.03 12.93
CA ALA A 37 4.76 -0.04 13.09
C ALA A 37 4.12 -1.43 13.19
N ASN A 38 3.01 -1.55 13.92
CA ASN A 38 2.26 -2.81 14.07
C ASN A 38 1.48 -3.23 12.81
N SER A 39 1.37 -2.35 11.82
CA SER A 39 0.75 -2.66 10.52
C SER A 39 1.64 -3.52 9.63
N ILE A 40 2.96 -3.53 9.85
CA ILE A 40 3.94 -4.15 8.96
C ILE A 40 3.80 -5.68 8.90
N VAL A 41 3.61 -6.18 7.69
CA VAL A 41 3.54 -7.60 7.36
C VAL A 41 4.63 -8.07 6.38
N ASP A 42 5.49 -7.15 5.90
CA ASP A 42 6.64 -7.44 5.03
C ASP A 42 7.46 -8.63 5.55
N GLY A 43 7.80 -9.52 4.63
CA GLY A 43 8.57 -10.72 4.88
C GLY A 43 8.50 -11.71 3.72
N PHE A 44 9.27 -12.80 3.81
CA PHE A 44 9.20 -13.84 2.79
C PHE A 44 7.76 -14.36 2.63
N ASN A 45 7.32 -14.53 1.38
CA ASN A 45 5.94 -14.91 1.00
C ASN A 45 4.85 -13.97 1.52
N ASP A 46 5.10 -12.66 1.51
CA ASP A 46 4.09 -11.62 1.74
C ASP A 46 3.11 -11.38 0.58
N ASN A 47 3.31 -12.08 -0.55
CA ASN A 47 2.58 -11.90 -1.80
C ASN A 47 2.52 -10.43 -2.28
N GLY A 48 3.57 -9.64 -1.98
CA GLY A 48 3.65 -8.25 -2.40
C GLY A 48 2.77 -7.31 -1.56
N ILE A 49 2.65 -7.58 -0.26
CA ILE A 49 1.98 -6.72 0.71
C ILE A 49 2.92 -6.46 1.87
N ASP A 50 3.27 -5.20 2.10
CA ASP A 50 4.24 -4.82 3.12
C ASP A 50 3.58 -4.36 4.42
N ALA A 51 2.36 -3.81 4.35
CA ALA A 51 1.59 -3.37 5.53
C ALA A 51 0.08 -3.53 5.34
N ILE A 52 -0.60 -3.84 6.44
CA ILE A 52 -2.07 -3.92 6.55
C ILE A 52 -2.52 -3.26 7.85
N TYR A 53 -3.43 -2.30 7.73
CA TYR A 53 -4.02 -1.57 8.84
C TYR A 53 -5.51 -1.35 8.60
N TYR A 54 -6.33 -1.49 9.64
CA TYR A 54 -7.74 -1.13 9.58
C TYR A 54 -8.02 -0.01 10.57
N SER A 55 -8.47 1.13 10.05
CA SER A 55 -8.93 2.25 10.88
C SER A 55 -10.41 2.07 11.16
N GLN A 56 -10.78 1.83 12.41
CA GLN A 56 -12.17 1.79 12.84
C GLN A 56 -12.83 3.19 12.78
N ILE A 57 -12.04 4.25 12.97
CA ILE A 57 -12.52 5.65 12.95
C ILE A 57 -13.02 6.01 11.55
N SER A 58 -12.21 5.74 10.52
CA SER A 58 -12.56 6.06 9.13
C SER A 58 -13.26 4.90 8.39
N LYS A 59 -13.45 3.75 9.05
CA LYS A 59 -13.88 2.48 8.43
C LYS A 59 -13.12 2.19 7.13
N THR A 60 -11.78 2.21 7.21
CA THR A 60 -10.93 2.03 6.02
C THR A 60 -9.87 0.98 6.25
N LEU A 61 -9.84 -0.02 5.37
CA LEU A 61 -8.80 -1.02 5.29
C LEU A 61 -7.69 -0.52 4.35
N PHE A 62 -6.52 -0.24 4.91
CA PHE A 62 -5.33 0.17 4.19
C PHE A 62 -4.46 -1.05 3.90
N ILE A 63 -4.09 -1.24 2.63
CA ILE A 63 -3.18 -2.29 2.17
C ILE A 63 -2.07 -1.61 1.36
N ILE A 64 -0.82 -1.84 1.75
CA ILE A 64 0.32 -1.09 1.21
C ILE A 64 1.37 -2.02 0.61
N GLN A 65 1.87 -1.64 -0.55
CA GLN A 65 3.13 -2.11 -1.11
C GLN A 65 4.15 -0.97 -1.13
N SER A 66 5.38 -1.27 -0.74
CA SER A 66 6.48 -0.31 -0.65
C SER A 66 7.68 -0.74 -1.48
N LYS A 67 8.38 0.23 -2.07
CA LYS A 67 9.61 -0.03 -2.82
C LYS A 67 10.64 1.05 -2.59
N TRP A 68 11.75 0.67 -1.96
CA TRP A 68 12.93 1.53 -1.87
C TRP A 68 13.79 1.37 -3.13
N ILE A 69 13.84 2.44 -3.93
CA ILE A 69 14.64 2.51 -5.15
C ILE A 69 15.94 3.26 -4.81
N HIS A 70 17.04 2.51 -4.67
CA HIS A 70 18.32 3.05 -4.17
C HIS A 70 18.89 4.20 -5.01
N LYS A 71 18.69 4.18 -6.34
CA LYS A 71 19.14 5.27 -7.22
C LYS A 71 18.17 6.46 -7.22
N GLY A 72 16.95 6.28 -6.71
CA GLY A 72 15.88 7.26 -6.80
C GLY A 72 15.36 7.52 -8.22
N GLU A 73 15.80 6.73 -9.20
CA GLU A 73 15.40 6.79 -10.61
C GLU A 73 14.56 5.57 -10.95
N GLY A 74 13.58 5.76 -11.81
CA GLY A 74 12.60 4.77 -12.24
C GLY A 74 11.38 4.65 -11.33
N GLU A 75 10.68 3.53 -11.53
CA GLU A 75 9.45 3.15 -10.85
C GLU A 75 9.54 1.69 -10.39
N PRO A 76 8.61 1.21 -9.55
CA PRO A 76 8.48 -0.22 -9.28
C PRO A 76 8.27 -0.98 -10.60
N GLU A 77 8.96 -2.11 -10.75
CA GLU A 77 8.84 -2.92 -11.96
C GLU A 77 7.41 -3.46 -12.08
N SER A 78 6.91 -3.63 -13.32
CA SER A 78 5.55 -4.13 -13.55
C SER A 78 5.28 -5.48 -12.90
N GLY A 79 6.31 -6.33 -12.78
CA GLY A 79 6.22 -7.60 -12.05
C GLY A 79 5.94 -7.42 -10.55
N GLU A 80 6.48 -6.38 -9.92
CA GLU A 80 6.22 -6.05 -8.52
C GLU A 80 4.81 -5.48 -8.33
N VAL A 81 4.37 -4.61 -9.25
CA VAL A 81 2.99 -4.09 -9.26
C VAL A 81 1.98 -5.22 -9.48
N ASN A 82 2.25 -6.13 -10.41
CA ASN A 82 1.41 -7.30 -10.64
C ASN A 82 1.37 -8.22 -9.42
N LYS A 83 2.50 -8.41 -8.71
CA LYS A 83 2.51 -9.18 -7.45
C LYS A 83 1.59 -8.55 -6.40
N PHE A 84 1.66 -7.23 -6.22
CA PHE A 84 0.77 -6.50 -5.31
C PHE A 84 -0.70 -6.66 -5.69
N VAL A 85 -1.04 -6.47 -6.97
CA VAL A 85 -2.40 -6.67 -7.50
C VAL A 85 -2.91 -8.08 -7.23
N ASN A 86 -2.10 -9.10 -7.49
CA ASN A 86 -2.47 -10.49 -7.21
C ASN A 86 -2.60 -10.78 -5.72
N GLY A 87 -1.74 -10.18 -4.88
CA GLY A 87 -1.87 -10.22 -3.43
C GLY A 87 -3.21 -9.65 -2.95
N ILE A 88 -3.65 -8.52 -3.50
CA ILE A 88 -4.95 -7.95 -3.14
C ILE A 88 -6.09 -8.89 -3.56
N ARG A 89 -6.06 -9.42 -4.79
CA ARG A 89 -7.06 -10.41 -5.24
C ARG A 89 -7.08 -11.65 -4.35
N ASP A 90 -5.92 -12.14 -3.90
CA ASP A 90 -5.83 -13.27 -3.00
C ASP A 90 -6.41 -12.95 -1.60
N ILE A 91 -6.23 -11.72 -1.08
CA ILE A 91 -6.91 -11.28 0.16
C ILE A 91 -8.43 -11.28 -0.01
N ILE A 92 -8.94 -10.65 -1.07
CA ILE A 92 -10.39 -10.50 -1.28
C ILE A 92 -11.06 -11.87 -1.46
N ASN A 93 -10.39 -12.79 -2.17
CA ASN A 93 -10.88 -14.17 -2.35
C ASN A 93 -10.58 -15.10 -1.17
N SER A 94 -10.04 -14.59 -0.06
CA SER A 94 -9.70 -15.36 1.14
C SER A 94 -8.66 -16.48 0.93
N ASN A 95 -7.78 -16.34 -0.06
CA ASN A 95 -6.67 -17.26 -0.39
C ASN A 95 -5.45 -17.04 0.53
N TYR A 96 -5.64 -17.13 1.85
CA TYR A 96 -4.62 -16.81 2.85
C TYR A 96 -3.44 -17.80 2.91
N GLU A 97 -3.59 -18.98 2.32
CA GLU A 97 -2.55 -20.02 2.23
C GLU A 97 -1.31 -19.59 1.43
N ARG A 98 -1.47 -18.56 0.59
CA ARG A 98 -0.38 -17.97 -0.21
C ARG A 98 0.45 -16.94 0.55
N PHE A 99 0.03 -16.58 1.75
CA PHE A 99 0.67 -15.53 2.54
C PHE A 99 1.47 -16.06 3.73
N ASN A 100 2.38 -15.22 4.20
CA ASN A 100 3.18 -15.46 5.38
C ASN A 100 2.35 -15.45 6.68
N GLN A 101 2.98 -15.85 7.79
CA GLN A 101 2.33 -15.90 9.10
C GLN A 101 1.89 -14.51 9.60
N LYS A 102 2.56 -13.42 9.21
CA LYS A 102 2.21 -12.07 9.66
C LYS A 102 0.86 -11.61 9.10
N VAL A 103 0.62 -11.85 7.81
CA VAL A 103 -0.68 -11.60 7.17
C VAL A 103 -1.74 -12.50 7.78
N ASN A 104 -1.45 -13.80 7.91
CA ASN A 104 -2.39 -14.76 8.50
C ASN A 104 -2.81 -14.40 9.94
N ARG A 105 -1.93 -13.80 10.76
CA ARG A 105 -2.29 -13.29 12.08
C ARG A 105 -3.31 -12.14 12.06
N LYS A 106 -3.43 -11.42 10.93
CA LYS A 106 -4.40 -10.34 10.71
C LYS A 106 -5.66 -10.81 9.97
N LYS A 107 -5.75 -12.10 9.58
CA LYS A 107 -6.86 -12.67 8.78
C LYS A 107 -8.24 -12.27 9.30
N TYR A 108 -8.54 -12.54 10.58
CA TYR A 108 -9.84 -12.21 11.16
C TYR A 108 -10.17 -10.72 11.11
N LEU A 109 -9.18 -9.85 11.32
CA LEU A 109 -9.34 -8.40 11.20
C LEU A 109 -9.66 -8.00 9.76
N ILE A 110 -8.99 -8.59 8.78
CA ILE A 110 -9.19 -8.31 7.36
C ILE A 110 -10.58 -8.78 6.91
N GLU A 111 -10.95 -10.03 7.21
CA GLU A 111 -12.26 -10.60 6.88
C GLU A 111 -13.41 -9.82 7.52
N SER A 112 -13.24 -9.44 8.79
CA SER A 112 -14.23 -8.61 9.49
C SER A 112 -14.34 -7.21 8.89
N ALA A 113 -13.23 -6.60 8.46
CA ALA A 113 -13.25 -5.28 7.84
C ALA A 113 -13.96 -5.33 6.48
N ILE A 114 -13.61 -6.29 5.63
CA ILE A 114 -14.23 -6.48 4.30
C ILE A 114 -15.73 -6.74 4.40
N SER A 115 -16.16 -7.49 5.42
CA SER A 115 -17.58 -7.81 5.63
C SER A 115 -18.37 -6.70 6.32
N ASP A 116 -17.71 -5.70 6.90
CA ASP A 116 -18.38 -4.61 7.62
C ASP A 116 -18.95 -3.58 6.63
N PHE A 117 -20.23 -3.23 6.84
CA PHE A 117 -20.93 -2.30 5.98
C PHE A 117 -20.30 -0.90 6.05
N GLY A 118 -20.08 -0.33 4.87
CA GLY A 118 -19.48 0.99 4.70
C GLY A 118 -17.96 1.02 4.84
N THR A 119 -17.30 -0.14 4.99
CA THR A 119 -15.84 -0.19 4.92
C THR A 119 -15.35 0.15 3.52
N LYS A 120 -14.36 1.03 3.44
CA LYS A 120 -13.60 1.34 2.22
C LYS A 120 -12.27 0.59 2.21
N ILE A 121 -11.76 0.30 1.01
CA ILE A 121 -10.45 -0.29 0.79
C ILE A 121 -9.55 0.77 0.14
N GLN A 122 -8.48 1.14 0.82
CA GLN A 122 -7.47 2.07 0.31
C GLN A 122 -6.18 1.31 0.03
N LEU A 123 -5.87 1.16 -1.26
CA LEU A 123 -4.62 0.59 -1.74
C LEU A 123 -3.59 1.70 -1.88
N ILE A 124 -2.35 1.46 -1.43
CA ILE A 124 -1.26 2.42 -1.56
C ILE A 124 -0.01 1.74 -2.10
N LEU A 125 0.51 2.24 -3.21
CA LEU A 125 1.84 1.90 -3.72
C LEU A 125 2.79 3.07 -3.44
N ILE A 126 3.73 2.88 -2.50
CA ILE A 126 4.70 3.91 -2.13
C ILE A 126 6.10 3.54 -2.63
N HIS A 127 6.81 4.47 -3.28
CA HIS A 127 8.16 4.24 -3.77
C HIS A 127 9.02 5.50 -3.80
N THR A 128 10.33 5.33 -3.67
CA THR A 128 11.30 6.46 -3.69
C THR A 128 11.83 6.80 -5.08
N GLY A 129 11.19 6.29 -6.13
CA GLY A 129 11.47 6.65 -7.53
C GLY A 129 10.78 7.95 -7.94
N LYS A 130 11.35 8.69 -8.89
CA LYS A 130 10.84 10.02 -9.30
C LYS A 130 9.70 9.92 -10.31
N GLU A 131 9.70 8.86 -11.08
CA GLU A 131 8.86 8.66 -12.24
C GLU A 131 7.44 8.29 -11.81
N LYS A 132 6.48 8.65 -12.65
CA LYS A 132 5.12 8.11 -12.55
C LYS A 132 5.13 6.70 -13.11
N LEU A 133 4.22 5.85 -12.62
CA LEU A 133 4.01 4.52 -13.17
C LEU A 133 3.84 4.55 -14.69
N SER A 134 4.44 3.57 -15.36
CA SER A 134 4.24 3.30 -16.77
C SER A 134 2.77 2.97 -17.03
N VAL A 135 2.36 3.19 -18.28
CA VAL A 135 0.97 2.91 -18.72
C VAL A 135 0.57 1.47 -18.42
N HIS A 136 1.50 0.52 -18.50
CA HIS A 136 1.23 -0.87 -18.20
C HIS A 136 1.00 -1.12 -16.70
N SER A 137 1.89 -0.62 -15.84
CA SER A 137 1.74 -0.72 -14.38
C SER A 137 0.49 0.01 -13.88
N GLN A 138 0.17 1.17 -14.45
CA GLN A 138 -1.04 1.92 -14.12
C GLN A 138 -2.29 1.12 -14.49
N ARG A 139 -2.34 0.52 -15.69
CA ARG A 139 -3.48 -0.29 -16.13
C ARG A 139 -3.75 -1.47 -15.19
N LEU A 140 -2.72 -2.12 -14.65
CA LEU A 140 -2.90 -3.21 -13.68
C LEU A 140 -3.64 -2.75 -12.41
N LEU A 141 -3.38 -1.54 -11.95
CA LEU A 141 -4.06 -0.95 -10.79
C LEU A 141 -5.48 -0.50 -11.14
N ASP A 142 -5.66 0.12 -12.32
CA ASP A 142 -6.96 0.58 -12.79
C ASP A 142 -7.93 -0.61 -12.99
N ASP A 143 -7.45 -1.68 -13.64
CA ASP A 143 -8.21 -2.92 -13.84
C ASP A 143 -8.61 -3.53 -12.48
N LEU A 144 -7.69 -3.55 -11.50
CA LEU A 144 -8.00 -4.04 -10.15
C LEU A 144 -9.10 -3.19 -9.48
N ILE A 145 -9.03 -1.87 -9.56
CA ILE A 145 -10.04 -0.99 -8.96
C ILE A 145 -11.40 -1.18 -9.63
N SER A 146 -11.43 -1.32 -10.96
CA SER A 146 -12.66 -1.66 -11.69
C SER A 146 -13.24 -2.98 -11.18
N ASP A 147 -12.43 -4.04 -11.12
CA ASP A 147 -12.86 -5.35 -10.64
C ASP A 147 -13.45 -5.28 -9.23
N LEU A 148 -12.83 -4.51 -8.33
CA LEU A 148 -13.30 -4.40 -6.94
C LEU A 148 -14.58 -3.58 -6.82
N ASN A 149 -14.75 -2.52 -7.62
CA ASN A 149 -15.93 -1.66 -7.57
C ASN A 149 -17.12 -2.20 -8.38
N ASP A 150 -16.89 -3.10 -9.34
CA ASP A 150 -17.95 -3.75 -10.13
C ASP A 150 -18.77 -4.78 -9.33
N ILE A 151 -18.31 -5.17 -8.12
CA ILE A 151 -18.95 -6.18 -7.27
C ILE A 151 -20.15 -5.60 -6.47
N GLY A 152 -20.36 -4.28 -6.47
CA GLY A 152 -21.45 -3.62 -5.72
C GLY A 152 -22.75 -3.43 -6.51
N GLU A 153 -23.90 -3.77 -5.92
CA GLU A 153 -25.24 -3.46 -6.49
C GLU A 153 -25.48 -1.94 -6.61
N ASP A 154 -24.84 -1.14 -5.76
CA ASP A 154 -24.88 0.33 -5.79
C ASP A 154 -23.66 0.91 -6.52
N LYS A 155 -23.78 1.10 -7.84
CA LYS A 155 -22.79 1.74 -8.74
C LYS A 155 -22.41 3.20 -8.39
N LYS A 156 -22.73 3.69 -7.18
CA LYS A 156 -22.55 5.10 -6.76
C LYS A 156 -21.54 5.30 -5.64
N ALA A 157 -21.07 4.26 -4.98
CA ALA A 157 -20.07 4.37 -3.93
C ALA A 157 -18.87 3.49 -4.26
N ASP A 158 -17.80 4.10 -4.78
CA ASP A 158 -16.52 3.42 -4.98
C ASP A 158 -16.03 2.87 -3.62
N ILE A 159 -16.00 1.55 -3.48
CA ILE A 159 -15.59 0.87 -2.25
C ILE A 159 -14.06 0.77 -2.16
N ALA A 160 -13.38 0.71 -3.29
CA ALA A 160 -11.94 0.59 -3.41
C ALA A 160 -11.35 1.78 -4.16
N SER A 161 -10.17 2.23 -3.72
CA SER A 161 -9.38 3.24 -4.42
C SER A 161 -7.88 2.94 -4.29
N VAL A 162 -7.09 3.45 -5.21
CA VAL A 162 -5.63 3.28 -5.23
C VAL A 162 -4.92 4.63 -5.25
N GLN A 163 -3.83 4.74 -4.50
CA GLN A 163 -2.95 5.90 -4.50
C GLN A 163 -1.50 5.48 -4.73
N VAL A 164 -0.80 6.25 -5.56
CA VAL A 164 0.65 6.09 -5.79
C VAL A 164 1.39 7.26 -5.15
N PHE A 165 2.28 6.95 -4.21
CA PHE A 165 3.18 7.89 -3.55
C PHE A 165 4.59 7.70 -4.10
N ASN A 166 4.94 8.53 -5.08
CA ASN A 166 6.30 8.59 -5.60
C ASN A 166 7.19 9.51 -4.75
N GLN A 167 8.46 9.63 -5.12
CA GLN A 167 9.44 10.44 -4.41
C GLN A 167 8.96 11.88 -4.15
N SER A 168 8.40 12.54 -5.16
CA SER A 168 7.95 13.93 -5.03
C SER A 168 6.85 14.07 -3.99
N LYS A 169 5.84 13.18 -4.00
CA LYS A 169 4.76 13.20 -3.01
C LYS A 169 5.26 12.94 -1.59
N ILE A 170 6.20 12.01 -1.43
CA ILE A 170 6.83 11.72 -0.12
C ILE A 170 7.56 12.95 0.42
N TYR A 171 8.36 13.64 -0.41
CA TYR A 171 9.05 14.85 0.03
C TYR A 171 8.08 15.98 0.38
N SER A 172 7.03 16.18 -0.44
CA SER A 172 6.01 17.19 -0.16
C SER A 172 5.28 16.90 1.15
N SER A 173 4.92 15.64 1.43
CA SER A 173 4.26 15.28 2.68
C SER A 173 5.17 15.46 3.89
N LEU A 174 6.46 15.11 3.77
CA LEU A 174 7.44 15.35 4.84
C LEU A 174 7.63 16.84 5.14
N ALA A 175 7.73 17.68 4.11
CA ALA A 175 7.88 19.13 4.27
C ALA A 175 6.66 19.77 4.95
N GLN A 176 5.45 19.31 4.63
CA GLN A 176 4.23 19.77 5.30
C GLN A 176 4.13 19.29 6.75
N SER A 177 4.60 18.07 7.02
CA SER A 177 4.62 17.49 8.38
C SER A 177 5.54 18.26 9.32
N THR A 178 6.64 18.83 8.80
CA THR A 178 7.60 19.60 9.60
C THR A 178 7.09 20.97 10.04
N ASP A 179 6.06 21.50 9.36
CA ASP A 179 5.46 22.80 9.69
C ASP A 179 4.30 22.71 10.70
N GLY A 180 3.99 21.50 11.21
CA GLY A 180 3.03 21.28 12.30
C GLY A 180 1.55 21.25 11.89
N GLU A 181 1.24 21.36 10.60
CA GLU A 181 -0.13 21.23 10.07
C GLU A 181 -0.49 19.75 9.80
N PRO A 182 -1.72 19.30 10.11
CA PRO A 182 -2.17 17.95 9.76
C PRO A 182 -2.06 17.73 8.26
N ILE A 183 -1.47 16.60 7.84
CA ILE A 183 -1.34 16.27 6.42
C ILE A 183 -2.73 16.05 5.84
N THR A 184 -3.25 17.06 5.16
CA THR A 184 -4.41 16.91 4.28
C THR A 184 -3.86 16.46 2.94
N LEU A 185 -3.69 15.14 2.77
CA LEU A 185 -3.42 14.59 1.45
C LEU A 185 -4.66 14.83 0.59
N ASP A 186 -4.59 15.85 -0.26
CA ASP A 186 -5.65 16.15 -1.21
C ASP A 186 -5.91 14.91 -2.06
N PHE A 187 -7.11 14.36 -1.89
CA PHE A 187 -7.69 13.32 -2.71
C PHE A 187 -7.91 13.87 -4.11
N SER A 188 -6.84 13.94 -4.90
CA SER A 188 -6.97 14.08 -6.34
C SER A 188 -7.52 12.76 -6.87
N LEU A 189 -8.84 12.65 -6.96
CA LEU A 189 -9.57 11.71 -7.81
C LEU A 189 -9.11 11.92 -9.26
N SER A 190 -7.94 11.39 -9.60
CA SER A 190 -7.49 11.33 -10.97
C SER A 190 -8.18 10.16 -11.64
N GLN A 191 -9.42 10.38 -12.08
CA GLN A 191 -9.99 10.01 -13.39
C GLN A 191 -11.52 9.93 -13.31
N TRP A 192 -12.17 11.05 -13.62
CA TRP A 192 -13.52 11.05 -14.17
C TRP A 192 -13.42 11.24 -15.68
N GLY A 193 -14.06 10.35 -16.44
CA GLY A 193 -14.58 10.63 -17.78
C GLY A 193 -13.77 10.09 -18.97
N LYS A 194 -14.22 8.94 -19.49
CA LYS A 194 -14.92 8.89 -20.78
C LYS A 194 -15.93 7.75 -20.80
#